data_AF-A0A7X7SQW2-F1
#
_entry.id   AF-A0A7X7SQW2-F1
#
_cell.length_a   1.000
_cell.length_b   1.000
_cell.length_c   1.000
_cell.angle_alpha   90.00
_cell.angle_beta   90.00
_cell.angle_gamma   90.00
#
_symmetry.space_group_name_H-M   'P 1'
#
loop_
_entity.id
_entity.type
_entity.pdbx_description
1 polymer ?
#
loop_
_entity_poly.entity_id
_entity_poly.type
_entity_poly.pdbx_seq_one_letter_code
_entity_poly.pdbx_strand_id
1 'polypeptide(L)'
;DPGSGMGRLETVRISRASAEQRAGRAGRLEAGVCFRLWSESEHAMLPAHSTPEIMEADLAPLALELANWGVRDPRQLRWLDPPPAGTYAQAVDLLKTLGALGADGSITQHGRALADLATHPRLAHMILRSGASRTALELAGLLGERDLLRFDGGERNVELRLRLEAFRTGSSGSSTAHVDRSVRERVRRSVEQLARQVGTVAADERSDHVDIGRLLALAYPDRIAQSRGSDGRFLLSNGRGAKLPEAQSLTACELIVVADLDGAERDAMIRLAAPIERAAIEEEFADLIETRERIEWDSREQAVIARREQWLGALKLAERRLERPDPGRLTSAVVAGVRVMGLACLPWTKESRQLRDRILFARRVDAREPNPWPDLSDGALLASLETWLLPWLSGITRREQLQRLDMHAILAAQLDWGAQQRLNAFAPTHIVVPSGSQVPIDYSTEAPTVSVRLQEVFGLEATPTIAEGRVPLTIELLSPAHRAVQITQDLTSFWQRGYPDVKKDLKGRYPKHYWPDDPLTAQATARAKPRKR
;
A
#
# COMPACT_ATOMS: atom_id res chain seq x y z
N ASP A 1 22.61 11.11 -12.79
CA ASP A 1 21.73 11.00 -11.61
C ASP A 1 21.21 9.55 -11.56
N PRO A 2 21.51 8.78 -10.50
CA PRO A 2 21.01 7.41 -10.33
C PRO A 2 19.49 7.33 -10.46
N GLY A 3 18.79 8.43 -10.20
CA GLY A 3 17.36 8.47 -10.26
C GLY A 3 16.73 8.55 -11.65
N SER A 4 17.32 9.34 -12.56
CA SER A 4 16.83 9.45 -13.93
C SER A 4 17.45 8.41 -14.86
N GLY A 5 18.50 7.69 -14.44
CA GLY A 5 19.30 6.86 -15.33
C GLY A 5 19.86 7.66 -16.51
N MET A 6 20.13 8.96 -16.29
CA MET A 6 20.66 9.89 -17.29
C MET A 6 21.65 10.89 -16.68
N GLY A 7 22.58 11.35 -17.50
CA GLY A 7 23.47 12.47 -17.19
C GLY A 7 22.71 13.80 -17.23
N ARG A 8 23.07 14.73 -16.35
CA ARG A 8 22.61 16.12 -16.39
C ARG A 8 23.82 17.05 -16.43
N LEU A 9 23.67 18.20 -17.07
CA LEU A 9 24.67 19.27 -16.97
C LEU A 9 24.34 20.14 -15.75
N GLU A 10 25.32 20.31 -14.88
CA GLU A 10 25.23 21.13 -13.69
C GLU A 10 26.45 22.05 -13.62
N THR A 11 26.23 23.31 -13.23
CA THR A 11 27.32 24.24 -12.97
C THR A 11 27.80 24.02 -11.55
N VAL A 12 28.94 23.34 -11.41
CA VAL A 12 29.59 23.10 -10.12
C VAL A 12 30.84 23.97 -9.97
N ARG A 13 31.29 24.17 -8.73
CA ARG A 13 32.60 24.80 -8.47
C ARG A 13 33.72 23.87 -8.97
N ILE A 14 34.78 24.46 -9.50
CA ILE A 14 35.96 23.71 -9.93
C ILE A 14 36.78 23.23 -8.72
N SER A 15 37.61 22.21 -8.90
CA SER A 15 38.58 21.78 -7.88
C SER A 15 39.76 22.74 -7.77
N ARG A 16 40.47 22.69 -6.64
CA ARG A 16 41.72 23.44 -6.43
C ARG A 16 42.74 23.09 -7.51
N ALA A 17 42.96 21.80 -7.80
CA ALA A 17 43.87 21.38 -8.86
C ALA A 17 43.52 21.98 -10.24
N SER A 18 42.24 22.05 -10.59
CA SER A 18 41.79 22.68 -11.84
C SER A 18 41.99 24.20 -11.82
N ALA A 19 41.73 24.86 -10.68
CA ALA A 19 42.01 26.27 -10.50
C ALA A 19 43.50 26.57 -10.73
N GLU A 20 44.40 25.69 -10.26
CA GLU A 20 45.84 25.97 -10.33
C GLU A 20 46.35 25.71 -11.74
N GLN A 21 45.81 24.69 -12.40
CA GLN A 21 46.02 24.45 -13.82
C GLN A 21 45.56 25.66 -14.66
N ARG A 22 44.41 26.28 -14.34
CA ARG A 22 43.91 27.48 -15.03
C ARG A 22 44.78 28.69 -14.76
N ALA A 23 45.22 28.91 -13.53
CA ALA A 23 46.15 29.99 -13.17
C ALA A 23 47.47 29.86 -13.93
N GLY A 24 48.03 28.65 -14.02
CA GLY A 24 49.25 28.37 -14.78
C GLY A 24 49.14 28.66 -16.28
N ARG A 25 47.94 28.75 -16.86
CA ARG A 25 47.76 29.16 -18.27
C ARG A 25 48.16 30.61 -18.52
N ALA A 26 48.05 31.47 -17.51
CA ALA A 26 48.47 32.87 -17.63
C ALA A 26 50.00 33.01 -17.70
N GLY A 27 50.74 32.05 -17.14
CA GLY A 27 52.21 32.07 -17.07
C GLY A 27 52.95 31.31 -18.18
N ARG A 28 52.29 31.03 -19.33
CA ARG A 28 52.87 30.17 -20.38
C ARG A 28 53.97 30.81 -21.20
N LEU A 29 53.91 32.12 -21.41
CA LEU A 29 54.86 32.86 -22.24
C LEU A 29 55.81 33.71 -21.39
N GLU A 30 55.27 34.35 -20.36
CA GLU A 30 55.97 35.21 -19.42
C GLU A 30 55.23 35.21 -18.07
N ALA A 31 55.69 36.00 -17.10
CA ALA A 31 55.00 36.14 -15.81
C ALA A 31 53.58 36.69 -16.00
N GLY A 32 52.57 35.88 -15.68
CA GLY A 32 51.16 36.22 -15.85
C GLY A 32 50.42 36.41 -14.52
N VAL A 33 49.24 37.03 -14.61
CA VAL A 33 48.34 37.25 -13.46
C VAL A 33 47.02 36.50 -13.67
N CYS A 34 46.53 35.83 -12.63
CA CYS A 34 45.24 35.16 -12.63
C CYS A 34 44.32 35.78 -11.57
N PHE A 35 43.17 36.29 -11.99
CA PHE A 35 42.13 36.76 -11.08
C PHE A 35 41.10 35.64 -10.87
N ARG A 36 40.89 35.24 -9.62
CA ARG A 36 39.87 34.27 -9.22
C ARG A 36 38.62 35.02 -8.79
N LEU A 37 37.46 34.67 -9.33
CA LEU A 37 36.17 35.33 -9.06
C LEU A 37 35.48 34.73 -7.82
N TRP A 38 36.25 34.49 -6.76
CA TRP A 38 35.81 33.99 -5.46
C TRP A 38 36.88 34.36 -4.42
N SER A 39 36.51 34.34 -3.15
CA SER A 39 37.41 34.71 -2.04
C SER A 39 38.45 33.63 -1.75
N GLU A 40 39.51 34.00 -1.05
CA GLU A 40 40.57 33.06 -0.64
C GLU A 40 40.04 31.98 0.33
N SER A 41 39.12 32.34 1.21
CA SER A 41 38.47 31.39 2.12
C SER A 41 37.61 30.39 1.36
N GLU A 42 36.84 30.82 0.36
CA GLU A 42 36.10 29.91 -0.53
C GLU A 42 37.07 28.98 -1.29
N HIS A 43 38.23 29.49 -1.73
CA HIS A 43 39.23 28.67 -2.42
C HIS A 43 39.77 27.54 -1.54
N ALA A 44 40.00 27.81 -0.24
CA ALA A 44 40.46 26.81 0.70
C ALA A 44 39.43 25.69 0.95
N MET A 45 38.13 25.99 0.79
CA MET A 45 37.03 25.04 0.93
C MET A 45 36.74 24.21 -0.33
N LEU A 46 37.33 24.55 -1.48
CA LEU A 46 37.15 23.78 -2.72
C LEU A 46 37.75 22.36 -2.57
N PRO A 47 37.14 21.35 -3.21
CA PRO A 47 37.71 20.01 -3.23
C PRO A 47 39.09 20.02 -3.89
N ALA A 48 40.02 19.22 -3.36
CA ALA A 48 41.40 19.19 -3.84
C ALA A 48 41.46 18.78 -5.33
N HIS A 49 40.70 17.75 -5.69
CA HIS A 49 40.60 17.18 -7.03
C HIS A 49 39.15 17.13 -7.49
N SER A 50 38.94 17.07 -8.81
CA SER A 50 37.60 16.89 -9.38
C SER A 50 37.16 15.43 -9.18
N THR A 51 35.86 15.21 -8.98
CA THR A 51 35.30 13.86 -8.95
C THR A 51 35.58 13.15 -10.29
N PRO A 52 36.05 11.89 -10.26
CA PRO A 52 36.21 11.08 -11.46
C PRO A 52 34.87 10.81 -12.17
N GLU A 53 34.88 10.81 -13.51
CA GLU A 53 33.67 10.60 -14.32
C GLU A 53 32.93 9.29 -13.99
N ILE A 54 33.68 8.21 -13.72
CA ILE A 54 33.11 6.89 -13.35
C ILE A 54 32.22 6.93 -12.10
N MET A 55 32.36 7.96 -11.26
CA MET A 55 31.55 8.13 -10.05
C MET A 55 30.21 8.82 -10.32
N GLU A 56 30.07 9.52 -11.45
CA GLU A 56 28.92 10.40 -11.74
C GLU A 56 28.19 10.03 -13.04
N ALA A 57 28.86 9.34 -13.97
CA ALA A 57 28.34 8.95 -15.28
C ALA A 57 27.34 7.79 -15.23
N ASP A 58 26.62 7.61 -16.34
CA ASP A 58 25.87 6.39 -16.60
C ASP A 58 26.84 5.22 -16.85
N LEU A 59 26.66 4.14 -16.09
CA LEU A 59 27.52 2.97 -16.13
C LEU A 59 26.99 1.83 -17.00
N ALA A 60 25.84 1.99 -17.67
CA ALA A 60 25.31 0.98 -18.59
C ALA A 60 26.28 0.64 -19.73
N PRO A 61 26.93 1.61 -20.41
CA PRO A 61 27.96 1.29 -21.42
C PRO A 61 29.14 0.52 -20.81
N LEU A 62 29.64 0.97 -19.65
CA LEU A 62 30.75 0.31 -18.97
C LEU A 62 30.41 -1.13 -18.58
N ALA A 63 29.23 -1.35 -17.99
CA ALA A 63 28.79 -2.68 -17.57
C ALA A 63 28.63 -3.63 -18.76
N LEU A 64 28.14 -3.14 -19.90
CA LEU A 64 28.05 -3.93 -21.13
C LEU A 64 29.43 -4.32 -21.65
N GLU A 65 30.37 -3.37 -21.69
CA GLU A 65 31.76 -3.63 -22.10
C GLU A 65 32.46 -4.63 -21.19
N LEU A 66 32.31 -4.50 -19.87
CA LEU A 66 32.87 -5.45 -18.91
C LEU A 66 32.30 -6.85 -19.13
N ALA A 67 30.98 -6.97 -19.31
CA ALA A 67 30.35 -8.25 -19.59
C ALA A 67 30.80 -8.85 -20.93
N ASN A 68 30.99 -8.02 -21.96
CA ASN A 68 31.52 -8.42 -23.27
C ASN A 68 32.96 -8.92 -23.16
N TRP A 69 33.77 -8.28 -22.30
CA TRP A 69 35.13 -8.69 -21.95
C TRP A 69 35.18 -9.96 -21.07
N GLY A 70 34.05 -10.41 -20.53
CA GLY A 70 33.95 -11.58 -19.65
C GLY A 70 34.11 -11.27 -18.16
N VAL A 71 34.11 -9.99 -17.77
CA VAL A 71 34.17 -9.53 -16.38
C VAL A 71 32.76 -9.29 -15.85
N ARG A 72 32.35 -10.08 -14.85
CA ARG A 72 31.01 -9.98 -14.23
C ARG A 72 30.97 -9.03 -13.04
N ASP A 73 32.07 -8.93 -12.32
CA ASP A 73 32.23 -8.06 -11.16
C ASP A 73 33.35 -7.05 -11.45
N PRO A 74 33.06 -5.74 -11.47
CA PRO A 74 34.07 -4.73 -11.76
C PRO A 74 35.26 -4.80 -10.79
N ARG A 75 35.08 -5.33 -9.57
CA ARG A 75 36.15 -5.50 -8.57
C ARG A 75 37.24 -6.50 -8.97
N GLN A 76 37.01 -7.29 -10.03
CA GLN A 76 38.04 -8.16 -10.60
C GLN A 76 39.15 -7.36 -11.31
N LEU A 77 38.87 -6.12 -11.70
CA LEU A 77 39.83 -5.21 -12.31
C LEU A 77 40.41 -4.24 -11.28
N ARG A 78 41.55 -3.64 -11.64
CA ARG A 78 42.21 -2.61 -10.83
C ARG A 78 41.83 -1.22 -11.36
N TRP A 79 41.08 -0.48 -10.57
CA TRP A 79 40.65 0.89 -10.88
C TRP A 79 41.44 1.91 -10.05
N LEU A 80 41.62 3.12 -10.59
CA LEU A 80 42.01 4.27 -9.76
C LEU A 80 40.89 4.58 -8.78
N ASP A 81 39.67 4.67 -9.30
CA ASP A 81 38.42 4.81 -8.54
C ASP A 81 37.43 3.74 -9.04
N PRO A 82 37.00 2.81 -8.19
CA PRO A 82 36.08 1.74 -8.60
C PRO A 82 34.68 2.30 -8.88
N PRO A 83 33.91 1.70 -9.82
CA PRO A 83 32.54 2.13 -10.08
C PRO A 83 31.66 2.02 -8.82
N PRO A 84 30.84 3.04 -8.51
CA PRO A 84 29.92 2.99 -7.37
C PRO A 84 28.98 1.78 -7.45
N ALA A 85 28.94 0.96 -6.41
CA ALA A 85 28.22 -0.31 -6.41
C ALA A 85 26.71 -0.16 -6.74
N GLY A 86 26.05 0.87 -6.20
CA GLY A 86 24.63 1.14 -6.44
C GLY A 86 24.34 1.52 -7.90
N THR A 87 25.10 2.47 -8.46
CA THR A 87 24.96 2.89 -9.86
C THR A 87 25.29 1.75 -10.83
N TYR A 88 26.31 0.95 -10.51
CA TYR A 88 26.67 -0.21 -11.32
C TYR A 88 25.59 -1.29 -11.29
N ALA A 89 24.97 -1.56 -10.13
CA ALA A 89 23.86 -2.51 -10.04
C ALA A 89 22.65 -2.06 -10.88
N GLN A 90 22.30 -0.77 -10.86
CA GLN A 90 21.23 -0.22 -11.71
C GLN A 90 21.54 -0.38 -13.21
N ALA A 91 22.79 -0.18 -13.62
CA ALA A 91 23.24 -0.41 -14.98
C ALA A 91 23.07 -1.89 -15.39
N VAL A 92 23.43 -2.83 -14.52
CA VAL A 92 23.22 -4.26 -14.75
C VAL A 92 21.73 -4.61 -14.85
N ASP A 93 20.89 -4.07 -13.97
CA ASP A 93 19.45 -4.31 -14.00
C ASP A 93 18.81 -3.79 -15.30
N LEU A 94 19.20 -2.60 -15.75
CA LEU A 94 18.79 -2.09 -17.06
C LEU A 94 19.19 -3.05 -18.18
N LEU A 95 20.46 -3.47 -18.23
CA LEU A 95 20.93 -4.37 -19.28
C LEU A 95 20.21 -5.73 -19.25
N LYS A 96 19.79 -6.21 -18.08
CA LYS A 96 18.91 -7.39 -17.95
C LYS A 96 17.53 -7.12 -18.53
N THR A 97 16.92 -5.98 -18.22
CA THR A 97 15.62 -5.57 -18.79
C THR A 97 15.67 -5.47 -20.33
N LEU A 98 16.77 -4.98 -20.90
CA LEU A 98 16.98 -4.93 -22.35
C LEU A 98 17.34 -6.29 -22.98
N GLY A 99 17.45 -7.35 -22.17
CA GLY A 99 17.87 -8.68 -22.59
C GLY A 99 19.35 -8.78 -23.01
N ALA A 100 20.16 -7.77 -22.71
CA ALA A 100 21.60 -7.74 -23.01
C ALA A 100 22.41 -8.65 -22.06
N LEU A 101 21.93 -8.80 -20.82
CA LEU A 101 22.48 -9.71 -19.83
C LEU A 101 21.44 -10.74 -19.39
N GLY A 102 21.88 -11.96 -19.11
CA GLY A 102 21.07 -13.01 -18.48
C GLY A 102 20.86 -12.77 -16.99
N ALA A 103 20.02 -13.60 -16.36
CA ALA A 103 19.75 -13.52 -14.92
C ALA A 103 21.04 -13.65 -14.07
N ASP A 104 22.01 -14.45 -14.53
CA ASP A 104 23.31 -14.68 -13.90
C ASP A 104 24.36 -13.59 -14.20
N GLY A 105 23.98 -12.55 -14.94
CA GLY A 105 24.87 -11.45 -15.36
C GLY A 105 25.80 -11.79 -16.53
N SER A 106 25.62 -12.93 -17.19
CA SER A 106 26.37 -13.25 -18.42
C SER A 106 25.85 -12.45 -19.62
N ILE A 107 26.73 -12.08 -20.54
CA ILE A 107 26.33 -11.40 -21.78
C ILE A 107 25.58 -12.36 -22.71
N THR A 108 24.44 -11.90 -23.25
CA THR A 108 23.63 -12.66 -24.20
C THR A 108 24.12 -12.44 -25.63
N GLN A 109 23.62 -13.22 -26.61
CA GLN A 109 23.88 -12.94 -28.03
C GLN A 109 23.40 -11.54 -28.43
N HIS A 110 22.23 -11.15 -27.91
CA HIS A 110 21.69 -9.81 -28.10
C HIS A 110 22.61 -8.75 -27.48
N GLY A 111 23.10 -8.95 -26.26
CA GLY A 111 24.06 -8.05 -25.60
C GLY A 111 25.35 -7.85 -26.38
N ARG A 112 25.90 -8.91 -26.99
CA ARG A 112 27.07 -8.79 -27.88
C ARG A 112 26.77 -7.92 -29.10
N ALA A 113 25.62 -8.12 -29.74
CA ALA A 113 25.20 -7.29 -30.87
C ALA A 113 24.99 -5.81 -30.46
N LEU A 114 24.57 -5.54 -29.21
CA LEU A 114 24.53 -4.17 -28.69
C LEU A 114 25.93 -3.55 -28.56
N ALA A 115 26.91 -4.31 -28.06
CA ALA A 115 28.28 -3.85 -27.87
C ALA A 115 28.99 -3.54 -29.20
N ASP A 116 28.59 -4.17 -30.30
CA ASP A 116 29.13 -3.89 -31.63
C ASP A 116 28.69 -2.52 -32.21
N LEU A 117 27.64 -1.91 -31.65
CA LEU A 117 27.15 -0.59 -32.06
C LEU A 117 27.79 0.53 -31.24
N ALA A 118 28.31 1.55 -31.91
CA ALA A 118 28.96 2.70 -31.27
C ALA A 118 27.94 3.72 -30.72
N THR A 119 27.04 3.25 -29.85
CA THR A 119 26.01 4.08 -29.21
C THR A 119 25.63 3.53 -27.83
N HIS A 120 24.80 4.25 -27.10
CA HIS A 120 24.32 3.82 -25.79
C HIS A 120 23.53 2.50 -25.89
N PRO A 121 23.65 1.55 -24.95
CA PRO A 121 22.96 0.24 -25.02
C PRO A 121 21.45 0.32 -25.26
N ARG A 122 20.78 1.33 -24.69
CA ARG A 122 19.34 1.61 -24.94
C ARG A 122 19.03 1.88 -26.41
N LEU A 123 19.84 2.74 -27.04
CA LEU A 123 19.65 3.14 -28.44
C LEU A 123 20.02 2.00 -29.37
N ALA A 124 21.11 1.28 -29.07
CA ALA A 124 21.47 0.05 -29.77
C ALA A 124 20.34 -0.98 -29.72
N HIS A 125 19.69 -1.14 -28.56
CA HIS A 125 18.58 -2.08 -28.40
C HIS A 125 17.38 -1.70 -29.25
N MET A 126 16.98 -0.42 -29.24
CA MET A 126 15.93 0.10 -30.11
C MET A 126 16.23 -0.15 -31.58
N ILE A 127 17.45 0.14 -32.05
CA ILE A 127 17.86 -0.07 -33.44
C ILE A 127 17.73 -1.55 -33.82
N LEU A 128 18.29 -2.47 -33.02
CA LEU A 128 18.27 -3.88 -33.38
C LEU A 128 16.86 -4.49 -33.30
N ARG A 129 16.07 -4.14 -32.28
CA ARG A 129 14.70 -4.65 -32.11
C ARG A 129 13.73 -4.12 -33.15
N SER A 130 13.97 -2.93 -33.69
CA SER A 130 13.17 -2.40 -34.80
C SER A 130 13.53 -2.99 -36.17
N GLY A 131 14.47 -3.94 -36.23
CA GLY A 131 15.01 -4.45 -37.49
C GLY A 131 15.91 -3.45 -38.22
N ALA A 132 16.57 -2.55 -37.49
CA ALA A 132 17.39 -1.47 -38.02
C ALA A 132 16.63 -0.54 -38.97
N SER A 133 15.39 -0.19 -38.59
CA SER A 133 14.58 0.77 -39.33
C SER A 133 15.28 2.13 -39.44
N ARG A 134 15.06 2.82 -40.57
CA ARG A 134 15.65 4.14 -40.80
C ARG A 134 15.26 5.11 -39.70
N THR A 135 13.99 5.11 -39.29
CA THR A 135 13.53 5.98 -38.21
C THR A 135 14.23 5.69 -36.88
N ALA A 136 14.51 4.43 -36.53
CA ALA A 136 15.24 4.12 -35.29
C ALA A 136 16.68 4.64 -35.31
N LEU A 137 17.38 4.53 -36.45
CA LEU A 137 18.71 5.11 -36.62
C LEU A 137 18.69 6.63 -36.48
N GLU A 138 17.71 7.30 -37.09
CA GLU A 138 17.51 8.75 -37.00
C GLU A 138 17.22 9.19 -35.55
N LEU A 139 16.35 8.48 -34.83
CA LEU A 139 16.08 8.73 -33.41
C LEU A 139 17.32 8.51 -32.54
N ALA A 140 18.10 7.46 -32.78
CA ALA A 140 19.34 7.23 -32.06
C ALA A 140 20.35 8.35 -32.28
N GLY A 141 20.50 8.84 -33.52
CA GLY A 141 21.34 9.99 -33.83
C GLY A 141 20.86 11.28 -33.14
N LEU A 142 19.54 11.51 -33.12
CA LEU A 142 18.93 12.67 -32.46
C LEU A 142 19.15 12.66 -30.95
N LEU A 143 19.00 11.50 -30.31
CA LEU A 143 19.12 11.34 -28.86
C LEU A 143 20.59 11.27 -28.40
N GLY A 144 21.52 10.90 -29.28
CA GLY A 144 22.95 10.88 -28.99
C GLY A 144 23.63 12.25 -29.08
N GLU A 145 23.00 13.23 -29.73
CA GLU A 145 23.53 14.57 -29.92
C GLU A 145 22.78 15.60 -29.06
N ARG A 146 23.30 16.85 -29.04
CA ARG A 146 22.54 17.98 -28.45
C ARG A 146 21.26 18.22 -29.25
N ASP A 147 20.24 18.78 -28.60
CA ASP A 147 19.01 19.17 -29.32
C ASP A 147 19.34 20.15 -30.47
N LEU A 148 18.83 19.82 -31.66
CA LEU A 148 19.02 20.57 -32.90
C LEU A 148 18.03 21.73 -33.02
N LEU A 149 16.91 21.68 -32.29
CA LEU A 149 15.96 22.78 -32.24
C LEU A 149 16.40 23.79 -31.18
N ARG A 150 16.47 25.04 -31.59
CA ARG A 150 16.70 26.19 -30.72
C ARG A 150 15.43 27.02 -30.70
N PHE A 151 14.88 27.21 -29.51
CA PHE A 151 13.67 27.99 -29.31
C PHE A 151 14.03 29.39 -28.84
N ASP A 152 13.32 30.38 -29.36
CA ASP A 152 13.45 31.77 -28.95
C ASP A 152 12.55 32.06 -27.73
N GLY A 153 12.87 33.12 -26.98
CA GLY A 153 11.98 33.62 -25.91
C GLY A 153 11.76 32.69 -24.71
N GLY A 154 12.51 31.59 -24.59
CA GLY A 154 12.36 30.64 -23.48
C GLY A 154 11.29 29.57 -23.70
N GLU A 155 10.59 29.59 -24.85
CA GLU A 155 9.67 28.52 -25.25
C GLU A 155 10.39 27.17 -25.29
N ARG A 156 9.67 26.10 -24.98
CA ARG A 156 10.18 24.73 -25.09
C ARG A 156 9.07 23.80 -25.54
N ASN A 157 9.34 23.00 -26.55
CA ASN A 157 8.45 21.90 -26.91
C ASN A 157 9.13 20.58 -26.59
N VAL A 158 8.43 19.66 -25.91
CA VAL A 158 9.01 18.35 -25.53
C VAL A 158 8.80 17.27 -26.59
N GLU A 159 7.99 17.52 -27.60
CA GLU A 159 7.59 16.53 -28.60
C GLU A 159 8.78 16.14 -29.49
N LEU A 160 9.13 14.85 -29.47
CA LEU A 160 10.24 14.30 -30.25
C LEU A 160 9.90 14.22 -31.75
N ARG A 161 8.62 14.08 -32.12
CA ARG A 161 8.17 14.11 -33.52
C ARG A 161 8.65 15.37 -34.26
N LEU A 162 8.64 16.52 -33.59
CA LEU A 162 9.12 17.78 -34.15
C LEU A 162 10.63 17.76 -34.45
N ARG A 163 11.44 17.09 -33.62
CA ARG A 163 12.89 16.94 -33.88
C ARG A 163 13.13 16.06 -35.10
N LEU A 164 12.39 14.96 -35.23
CA LEU A 164 12.51 14.06 -36.36
C LEU A 164 12.11 14.74 -37.66
N GLU A 165 10.98 15.46 -37.67
CA GLU A 165 10.54 16.25 -38.81
C GLU A 165 11.59 17.31 -39.18
N ALA A 166 12.08 18.06 -38.20
CA ALA A 166 13.08 19.09 -38.42
C ALA A 166 14.43 18.54 -38.92
N PHE A 167 14.81 17.34 -38.49
CA PHE A 167 15.97 16.64 -39.02
C PHE A 167 15.79 16.27 -40.49
N ARG A 168 14.62 15.72 -40.85
CA ARG A 168 14.30 15.28 -42.23
C ARG A 168 14.17 16.46 -43.18
N THR A 169 13.37 17.46 -42.83
CA THR A 169 13.07 18.62 -43.71
C THR A 169 14.15 19.69 -43.65
N GLY A 170 14.85 19.83 -42.52
CA GLY A 170 15.75 20.95 -42.27
C GLY A 170 15.05 22.25 -41.87
N SER A 171 13.75 22.20 -41.63
CA SER A 171 12.92 23.31 -41.18
C SER A 171 12.31 22.97 -39.82
N SER A 172 12.19 23.96 -38.93
CA SER A 172 11.55 23.76 -37.63
C SER A 172 10.03 23.63 -37.72
N GLY A 173 9.41 24.05 -38.82
CA GLY A 173 7.95 24.13 -38.96
C GLY A 173 7.28 25.16 -38.04
N SER A 174 8.07 25.90 -37.24
CA SER A 174 7.61 26.91 -36.28
C SER A 174 8.33 28.23 -36.51
N SER A 175 7.61 29.34 -36.31
CA SER A 175 8.19 30.69 -36.34
C SER A 175 9.08 31.00 -35.12
N THR A 176 8.92 30.25 -34.02
CA THR A 176 9.63 30.49 -32.74
C THR A 176 10.80 29.55 -32.51
N ALA A 177 11.12 28.70 -33.48
CA ALA A 177 12.22 27.77 -33.41
C ALA A 177 13.05 27.77 -34.69
N HIS A 178 14.35 27.54 -34.58
CA HIS A 178 15.24 27.37 -35.72
C HIS A 178 16.09 26.10 -35.57
N VAL A 179 16.50 25.55 -36.72
CA VAL A 179 17.33 24.34 -36.79
C VAL A 179 18.81 24.72 -36.77
N ASP A 180 19.54 24.24 -35.78
CA ASP A 180 21.01 24.34 -35.74
C ASP A 180 21.61 23.41 -36.80
N ARG A 181 22.06 24.00 -37.90
CA ARG A 181 22.62 23.28 -39.04
C ARG A 181 23.85 22.44 -38.67
N SER A 182 24.65 22.91 -37.72
CA SER A 182 25.86 22.19 -37.30
C SER A 182 25.53 20.92 -36.54
N VAL A 183 24.51 20.99 -35.67
CA VAL A 183 23.98 19.84 -34.92
C VAL A 183 23.34 18.86 -35.89
N ARG A 184 22.49 19.34 -36.81
CA ARG A 184 21.85 18.50 -37.83
C ARG A 184 22.87 17.71 -38.66
N GLU A 185 24.00 18.33 -39.01
CA GLU A 185 25.09 17.67 -39.74
C GLU A 185 25.80 16.59 -38.90
N ARG A 186 25.96 16.81 -37.59
CA ARG A 186 26.49 15.78 -36.68
C ARG A 186 25.53 14.61 -36.55
N VAL A 187 24.25 14.88 -36.32
CA VAL A 187 23.20 13.86 -36.29
C VAL A 187 23.24 13.01 -37.56
N ARG A 188 23.31 13.63 -38.75
CA ARG A 188 23.39 12.89 -40.03
C ARG A 188 24.60 11.98 -40.09
N ARG A 189 25.78 12.46 -39.70
CA ARG A 189 27.01 11.65 -39.67
C ARG A 189 26.89 10.47 -38.70
N SER A 190 26.29 10.68 -37.54
CA SER A 190 26.03 9.62 -36.56
C SER A 190 25.06 8.56 -37.10
N VAL A 191 24.00 8.99 -37.79
CA VAL A 191 23.05 8.09 -38.48
C VAL A 191 23.76 7.27 -39.55
N GLU A 192 24.58 7.90 -40.39
CA GLU A 192 25.34 7.19 -41.43
C GLU A 192 26.36 6.20 -40.86
N GLN A 193 27.00 6.52 -39.75
CA GLN A 193 27.91 5.62 -39.06
C GLN A 193 27.16 4.40 -38.52
N LEU A 194 26.05 4.60 -37.83
CA LEU A 194 25.23 3.51 -37.28
C LEU A 194 24.66 2.64 -38.40
N ALA A 195 24.20 3.24 -39.50
CA ALA A 195 23.73 2.54 -40.70
C ALA A 195 24.82 1.62 -41.30
N ARG A 196 26.08 2.06 -41.32
CA ARG A 196 27.20 1.22 -41.77
C ARG A 196 27.49 0.05 -40.82
N GLN A 197 27.30 0.24 -39.52
CA GLN A 197 27.54 -0.83 -38.52
C GLN A 197 26.47 -1.92 -38.58
N VAL A 198 25.20 -1.56 -38.78
CA VAL A 198 24.11 -2.55 -38.92
C VAL A 198 24.11 -3.26 -40.29
N GLY A 199 24.79 -2.70 -41.29
CA GLY A 199 24.97 -3.27 -42.63
C GLY A 199 23.73 -3.13 -43.52
N THR A 200 22.60 -3.70 -43.12
CA THR A 200 21.33 -3.63 -43.86
C THR A 200 20.36 -2.74 -43.10
N VAL A 201 19.97 -1.62 -43.72
CA VAL A 201 18.92 -0.74 -43.20
C VAL A 201 17.59 -1.20 -43.77
N ALA A 202 16.65 -1.59 -42.90
CA ALA A 202 15.30 -1.88 -43.34
C ALA A 202 14.65 -0.59 -43.86
N ALA A 203 14.02 -0.68 -45.03
CA ALA A 203 13.11 0.38 -45.43
C ALA A 203 11.99 0.46 -44.38
N ASP A 204 11.67 1.66 -43.93
CA ASP A 204 10.45 1.85 -43.15
C ASP A 204 9.31 1.29 -44.03
N GLU A 205 8.53 0.33 -43.52
CA GLU A 205 7.32 -0.11 -44.21
C GLU A 205 6.52 1.15 -44.56
N ARG A 206 5.95 1.20 -45.77
CA ARG A 206 5.16 2.34 -46.27
C ARG A 206 3.83 2.48 -45.50
N SER A 207 3.91 2.61 -44.18
CA SER A 207 2.90 3.17 -43.33
C SER A 207 3.29 4.63 -43.11
N ASP A 208 2.42 5.57 -43.44
CA ASP A 208 2.67 7.01 -43.34
C ASP A 208 2.97 7.49 -41.90
N HIS A 209 2.92 6.61 -40.90
CA HIS A 209 3.20 6.89 -39.50
C HIS A 209 4.07 5.80 -38.86
N VAL A 210 5.39 6.01 -38.85
CA VAL A 210 6.27 5.23 -37.95
C VAL A 210 5.96 5.63 -36.50
N ASP A 211 5.58 4.66 -35.68
CA ASP A 211 5.27 4.88 -34.26
C ASP A 211 6.57 5.12 -33.45
N ILE A 212 6.92 6.40 -33.33
CA ILE A 212 8.07 6.86 -32.52
C ILE A 212 7.91 6.47 -31.06
N GLY A 213 6.68 6.45 -30.54
CA GLY A 213 6.39 5.99 -29.18
C GLY A 213 6.83 4.55 -28.98
N ARG A 214 6.46 3.66 -29.90
CA ARG A 214 6.88 2.24 -29.89
C ARG A 214 8.39 2.09 -29.93
N LEU A 215 9.08 2.84 -30.80
CA LEU A 215 10.55 2.80 -30.87
C LEU A 215 11.21 3.30 -29.57
N LEU A 216 10.74 4.40 -29.01
CA LEU A 216 11.23 4.89 -27.73
C LEU A 216 10.95 3.91 -26.59
N ALA A 217 9.81 3.22 -26.62
CA ALA A 217 9.48 2.23 -25.59
C ALA A 217 10.49 1.09 -25.55
N LEU A 218 11.03 0.69 -26.71
CA LEU A 218 12.13 -0.27 -26.77
C LEU A 218 13.38 0.27 -26.04
N ALA A 219 13.77 1.53 -26.29
CA ALA A 219 14.94 2.12 -25.62
C ALA A 219 14.70 2.40 -24.12
N TYR A 220 13.47 2.75 -23.74
CA TYR A 220 13.11 3.26 -22.41
C TYR A 220 11.86 2.56 -21.82
N PRO A 221 11.87 1.23 -21.66
CA PRO A 221 10.70 0.50 -21.13
C PRO A 221 10.36 0.91 -19.69
N ASP A 222 11.37 1.34 -18.93
CA ASP A 222 11.28 1.89 -17.57
C ASP A 222 10.72 3.33 -17.51
N ARG A 223 10.45 3.95 -18.66
CA ARG A 223 9.97 5.35 -18.80
C ARG A 223 8.78 5.50 -19.72
N ILE A 224 8.08 4.39 -19.96
CA ILE A 224 6.68 4.44 -20.39
C ILE A 224 5.91 5.11 -19.25
N ALA A 225 5.08 6.09 -19.57
CA ALA A 225 4.46 6.95 -18.59
C ALA A 225 2.94 7.05 -18.80
N GLN A 226 2.18 6.89 -17.73
CA GLN A 226 0.72 7.00 -17.72
C GLN A 226 0.30 8.30 -17.04
N SER A 227 -0.64 9.02 -17.65
CA SER A 227 -1.16 10.27 -17.11
C SER A 227 -1.83 10.06 -15.74
N ARG A 228 -1.61 11.01 -14.83
CA ARG A 228 -2.26 11.08 -13.50
C ARG A 228 -3.43 12.06 -13.46
N GLY A 229 -3.90 12.54 -14.60
CA GLY A 229 -4.99 13.51 -14.70
C GLY A 229 -4.90 14.34 -15.97
N SER A 230 -5.23 15.63 -15.88
CA SER A 230 -5.16 16.57 -17.01
C SER A 230 -4.14 17.70 -16.80
N ASP A 231 -3.33 17.62 -15.74
CA ASP A 231 -2.38 18.66 -15.34
C ASP A 231 -0.96 18.46 -15.93
N GLY A 232 -0.80 17.50 -16.84
CA GLY A 232 0.49 17.19 -17.47
C GLY A 232 1.45 16.42 -16.55
N ARG A 233 0.95 15.80 -15.47
CA ARG A 233 1.72 14.87 -14.63
C ARG A 233 1.52 13.43 -15.05
N PHE A 234 2.59 12.67 -14.98
CA PHE A 234 2.66 11.28 -15.38
C PHE A 234 3.33 10.44 -14.29
N LEU A 235 2.94 9.17 -14.22
CA LEU A 235 3.66 8.11 -13.51
C LEU A 235 4.49 7.34 -14.52
N LEU A 236 5.79 7.21 -14.30
CA LEU A 236 6.66 6.33 -15.08
C LEU A 236 6.50 4.87 -14.63
N SER A 237 6.78 3.91 -15.52
CA SER A 237 6.70 2.47 -15.22
C SER A 237 7.69 2.02 -14.13
N ASN A 238 8.77 2.78 -13.91
CA ASN A 238 9.65 2.59 -12.75
C ASN A 238 9.11 3.15 -11.42
N GLY A 239 7.90 3.73 -11.39
CA GLY A 239 7.23 4.24 -10.20
C GLY A 239 7.46 5.72 -9.88
N ARG A 240 8.33 6.41 -10.63
CA ARG A 240 8.63 7.84 -10.40
C ARG A 240 7.58 8.76 -11.02
N GLY A 241 7.43 9.94 -10.43
CA GLY A 241 6.63 11.02 -11.00
C GLY A 241 7.42 11.77 -12.07
N ALA A 242 6.73 12.16 -13.14
CA ALA A 242 7.25 13.05 -14.17
C ALA A 242 6.21 14.12 -14.50
N LYS A 243 6.64 15.29 -14.96
CA LYS A 243 5.75 16.38 -15.34
C LYS A 243 6.23 17.12 -16.57
N LEU A 244 5.28 17.62 -17.35
CA LEU A 244 5.56 18.56 -18.42
C LEU A 244 5.90 19.94 -17.86
N PRO A 245 6.76 20.74 -18.53
CA PRO A 245 7.08 22.10 -18.10
C PRO A 245 5.87 23.03 -18.16
N GLU A 246 5.06 22.87 -19.20
CA GLU A 246 3.85 23.64 -19.47
C GLU A 246 2.82 22.74 -20.17
N ALA A 247 1.57 23.19 -20.26
CA ALA A 247 0.55 22.45 -21.01
C ALA A 247 0.88 22.45 -22.51
N GLN A 248 0.99 21.26 -23.10
CA GLN A 248 1.37 21.04 -24.50
C GLN A 248 0.50 19.91 -25.09
N SER A 249 0.73 19.54 -26.36
CA SER A 249 -0.01 18.48 -27.05
C SER A 249 -0.04 17.16 -26.26
N LEU A 250 1.07 16.82 -25.60
CA LEU A 250 1.20 15.59 -24.79
C LEU A 250 0.37 15.61 -23.51
N THR A 251 -0.12 16.76 -23.04
CA THR A 251 -0.95 16.86 -21.83
C THR A 251 -2.26 16.07 -21.97
N ALA A 252 -2.78 15.95 -23.19
CA ALA A 252 -4.01 15.21 -23.48
C ALA A 252 -3.79 13.70 -23.72
N CYS A 253 -2.53 13.25 -23.78
CA CYS A 253 -2.21 11.85 -24.03
C CYS A 253 -2.36 11.03 -22.75
N GLU A 254 -3.01 9.87 -22.84
CA GLU A 254 -3.09 8.91 -21.73
C GLU A 254 -1.72 8.31 -21.41
N LEU A 255 -0.95 8.01 -22.47
CA LEU A 255 0.33 7.33 -22.41
C LEU A 255 1.35 8.03 -23.28
N ILE A 256 2.56 8.18 -22.75
CA ILE A 256 3.73 8.72 -23.46
C ILE A 256 4.96 7.87 -23.13
N VAL A 257 6.01 7.98 -23.93
CA VAL A 257 7.33 7.46 -23.59
C VAL A 257 8.29 8.62 -23.44
N VAL A 258 9.00 8.66 -22.33
CA VAL A 258 9.92 9.75 -22.02
C VAL A 258 11.36 9.36 -22.34
N ALA A 259 11.93 10.08 -23.30
CA ALA A 259 13.31 9.90 -23.74
C ALA A 259 14.30 10.75 -22.93
N ASP A 260 13.88 11.90 -22.38
CA ASP A 260 14.75 12.75 -21.55
C ASP A 260 13.97 13.42 -20.41
N LEU A 261 14.58 13.45 -19.23
CA LEU A 261 14.05 13.95 -17.96
C LEU A 261 15.14 14.74 -17.22
N ASP A 262 14.74 15.74 -16.43
CA ASP A 262 15.65 16.26 -15.40
C ASP A 262 15.74 15.31 -14.19
N GLY A 263 16.82 15.44 -13.41
CA GLY A 263 17.10 14.57 -12.26
C GLY A 263 16.43 15.00 -10.96
N ALA A 264 15.18 15.50 -11.01
CA ALA A 264 14.46 15.89 -9.79
C ALA A 264 13.86 14.66 -9.07
N GLU A 265 13.90 14.65 -7.73
CA GLU A 265 13.54 13.44 -6.95
C GLU A 265 12.05 13.09 -6.91
N ARG A 266 11.13 14.06 -7.00
CA ARG A 266 9.67 13.83 -6.89
C ARG A 266 8.96 13.79 -8.24
N ASP A 267 9.00 14.90 -8.96
CA ASP A 267 8.41 15.06 -10.28
C ASP A 267 9.49 15.57 -11.25
N ALA A 268 10.15 14.63 -11.92
CA ALA A 268 11.15 14.92 -12.93
C ALA A 268 10.54 15.67 -14.11
N MET A 269 11.21 16.75 -14.55
CA MET A 269 10.76 17.55 -15.68
C MET A 269 11.04 16.83 -16.99
N ILE A 270 9.99 16.57 -17.76
CA ILE A 270 10.07 15.98 -19.09
C ILE A 270 10.71 17.00 -20.05
N ARG A 271 11.73 16.54 -20.78
CA ARG A 271 12.44 17.33 -21.79
C ARG A 271 12.19 16.82 -23.20
N LEU A 272 12.12 15.51 -23.38
CA LEU A 272 11.79 14.87 -24.65
C LEU A 272 10.87 13.67 -24.43
N ALA A 273 9.77 13.61 -25.16
CA ALA A 273 8.82 12.51 -25.13
C ALA A 273 8.05 12.38 -26.45
N ALA A 274 7.38 11.24 -26.64
CA ALA A 274 6.45 11.01 -27.74
C ALA A 274 5.20 10.25 -27.21
N PRO A 275 4.03 10.41 -27.83
CA PRO A 275 2.85 9.62 -27.46
C PRO A 275 3.05 8.16 -27.86
N ILE A 276 2.39 7.25 -27.14
CA ILE A 276 2.31 5.84 -27.48
C ILE A 276 0.89 5.34 -27.27
N GLU A 277 0.41 4.48 -28.15
CA GLU A 277 -0.88 3.83 -27.97
C GLU A 277 -0.77 2.62 -27.04
N ARG A 278 -1.82 2.40 -26.25
CA ARG A 278 -1.92 1.25 -25.35
C ARG A 278 -1.73 -0.09 -26.08
N ALA A 279 -2.30 -0.23 -27.28
CA ALA A 279 -2.20 -1.45 -28.07
C ALA A 279 -0.73 -1.78 -28.40
N ALA A 280 0.09 -0.78 -28.73
CA ALA A 280 1.52 -0.96 -28.99
C ALA A 280 2.27 -1.45 -27.75
N ILE A 281 1.89 -0.98 -26.55
CA ILE A 281 2.48 -1.46 -25.29
C ILE A 281 2.10 -2.92 -25.04
N GLU A 282 0.82 -3.26 -25.19
CA GLU A 282 0.31 -4.61 -24.95
C GLU A 282 0.90 -5.64 -25.92
N GLU A 283 1.18 -5.23 -27.17
CA GLU A 283 1.84 -6.07 -28.18
C GLU A 283 3.34 -6.24 -27.89
N GLU A 284 4.09 -5.15 -27.70
CA GLU A 284 5.56 -5.19 -27.59
C GLU A 284 6.05 -5.68 -26.23
N PHE A 285 5.29 -5.43 -25.16
CA PHE A 285 5.69 -5.72 -23.78
C PHE A 285 4.79 -6.77 -23.11
N ALA A 286 4.11 -7.62 -23.89
CA ALA A 286 3.25 -8.69 -23.37
C ALA A 286 3.93 -9.53 -22.27
N ASP A 287 5.21 -9.88 -22.47
CA ASP A 287 6.01 -10.68 -21.52
C ASP A 287 6.36 -9.93 -20.23
N LEU A 288 6.30 -8.60 -20.23
CA LEU A 288 6.55 -7.75 -19.05
C LEU A 288 5.26 -7.33 -18.35
N ILE A 289 4.09 -7.64 -18.92
CA ILE A 289 2.79 -7.30 -18.31
C ILE A 289 2.42 -8.38 -17.30
N GLU A 290 2.44 -8.00 -16.03
CA GLU A 290 2.05 -8.86 -14.93
C GLU A 290 0.54 -8.83 -14.71
N THR A 291 -0.07 -10.00 -14.59
CA THR A 291 -1.47 -10.12 -14.14
C THR A 291 -1.51 -10.40 -12.65
N ARG A 292 -2.18 -9.52 -11.90
CA ARG A 292 -2.31 -9.61 -10.43
C ARG A 292 -3.78 -9.75 -10.05
N GLU A 293 -4.08 -10.67 -9.13
CA GLU A 293 -5.42 -10.81 -8.56
C GLU A 293 -5.48 -10.21 -7.16
N ARG A 294 -6.26 -9.16 -7.02
CA ARG A 294 -6.46 -8.42 -5.78
C ARG A 294 -7.83 -8.75 -5.21
N ILE A 295 -7.84 -9.39 -4.04
CA ILE A 295 -9.05 -9.72 -3.28
C ILE A 295 -8.83 -9.19 -1.86
N GLU A 296 -9.51 -8.11 -1.53
CA GLU A 296 -9.32 -7.42 -0.26
C GLU A 296 -10.60 -6.73 0.20
N TRP A 297 -10.64 -6.35 1.49
CA TRP A 297 -11.70 -5.52 2.02
C TRP A 297 -11.44 -4.05 1.72
N ASP A 298 -12.38 -3.40 1.06
CA ASP A 298 -12.38 -1.95 0.89
C ASP A 298 -13.18 -1.30 2.02
N SER A 299 -12.49 -0.53 2.85
CA SER A 299 -13.11 0.15 4.00
C SER A 299 -14.10 1.25 3.60
N ARG A 300 -13.95 1.83 2.40
CA ARG A 300 -14.81 2.91 1.90
C ARG A 300 -16.13 2.36 1.35
N GLU A 301 -16.06 1.29 0.55
CA GLU A 301 -17.23 0.58 0.03
C GLU A 301 -17.83 -0.39 1.07
N GLN A 302 -17.11 -0.69 2.15
CA GLN A 302 -17.46 -1.68 3.17
C GLN A 302 -17.83 -3.05 2.55
N ALA A 303 -17.00 -3.46 1.59
CA ALA A 303 -17.20 -4.65 0.78
C ALA A 303 -15.86 -5.27 0.37
N VAL A 304 -15.89 -6.57 0.08
CA VAL A 304 -14.78 -7.26 -0.58
C VAL A 304 -14.76 -6.85 -2.04
N ILE A 305 -13.62 -6.31 -2.45
CA ILE A 305 -13.32 -6.01 -3.85
C ILE A 305 -12.45 -7.13 -4.40
N ALA A 306 -12.90 -7.74 -5.49
CA ALA A 306 -12.16 -8.78 -6.20
C ALA A 306 -11.93 -8.31 -7.65
N ARG A 307 -10.68 -8.02 -7.98
CA ARG A 307 -10.28 -7.46 -9.27
C ARG A 307 -9.06 -8.19 -9.82
N ARG A 308 -9.03 -8.32 -11.14
CA ARG A 308 -7.86 -8.73 -11.91
C ARG A 308 -7.28 -7.47 -12.55
N GLU A 309 -6.02 -7.21 -12.25
CA GLU A 309 -5.30 -6.03 -12.69
C GLU A 309 -4.14 -6.46 -13.60
N GLN A 310 -3.89 -5.68 -14.65
CA GLN A 310 -2.71 -5.84 -15.52
C GLN A 310 -1.76 -4.68 -15.27
N TRP A 311 -0.50 -5.00 -15.00
CA TRP A 311 0.52 -4.05 -14.59
C TRP A 311 1.74 -4.11 -15.49
N LEU A 312 2.26 -2.96 -15.89
CA LEU A 312 3.59 -2.83 -16.48
C LEU A 312 4.45 -2.04 -15.51
N GLY A 313 5.28 -2.74 -14.73
CA GLY A 313 5.98 -2.15 -13.59
C GLY A 313 4.99 -1.52 -12.60
N ALA A 314 5.08 -0.20 -12.43
CA ALA A 314 4.20 0.60 -11.59
C ALA A 314 2.94 1.12 -12.30
N LEU A 315 2.76 0.88 -13.61
CA LEU A 315 1.59 1.35 -14.35
C LEU A 315 0.48 0.32 -14.27
N LYS A 316 -0.71 0.73 -13.82
CA LYS A 316 -1.91 -0.10 -13.93
C LYS A 316 -2.53 0.12 -15.30
N LEU A 317 -2.31 -0.85 -16.19
CA LEU A 317 -2.79 -0.80 -17.56
C LEU A 317 -4.29 -1.07 -17.64
N ALA A 318 -4.76 -2.13 -17.00
CA ALA A 318 -6.16 -2.51 -17.04
C ALA A 318 -6.62 -3.05 -15.68
N GLU A 319 -7.90 -2.91 -15.42
CA GLU A 319 -8.55 -3.39 -14.22
C GLU A 319 -9.93 -3.92 -14.59
N ARG A 320 -10.21 -5.16 -14.23
CA ARG A 320 -11.51 -5.80 -14.46
C ARG A 320 -11.97 -6.52 -13.21
N ARG A 321 -13.29 -6.67 -13.06
CA ARG A 321 -13.85 -7.52 -12.01
C ARG A 321 -13.34 -8.94 -12.18
N LEU A 322 -12.96 -9.59 -11.08
CA LEU A 322 -12.64 -11.00 -11.09
C LEU A 322 -13.95 -11.81 -11.08
N GLU A 323 -14.22 -12.55 -12.16
CA GLU A 323 -15.49 -13.26 -12.36
C GLU A 323 -15.67 -14.45 -11.39
N ARG A 324 -14.58 -15.18 -11.11
CA ARG A 324 -14.58 -16.35 -10.22
C ARG A 324 -13.49 -16.23 -9.17
N PRO A 325 -13.65 -15.34 -8.18
CA PRO A 325 -12.70 -15.20 -7.09
C PRO A 325 -12.67 -16.47 -6.23
N ASP A 326 -11.49 -16.81 -5.73
CA ASP A 326 -11.30 -17.90 -4.77
C ASP A 326 -12.17 -17.65 -3.51
N PRO A 327 -13.11 -18.55 -3.16
CA PRO A 327 -13.98 -18.40 -2.00
C PRO A 327 -13.24 -18.25 -0.67
N GLY A 328 -12.11 -18.93 -0.48
CA GLY A 328 -11.29 -18.84 0.73
C GLY A 328 -10.58 -17.49 0.85
N ARG A 329 -10.16 -16.89 -0.28
CA ARG A 329 -9.61 -15.53 -0.29
C ARG A 329 -10.69 -14.48 -0.02
N LEU A 330 -11.93 -14.69 -0.47
CA LEU A 330 -13.05 -13.80 -0.14
C LEU A 330 -13.34 -13.77 1.36
N THR A 331 -13.47 -14.94 2.00
CA THR A 331 -13.78 -15.01 3.43
C THR A 331 -12.63 -14.44 4.27
N SER A 332 -11.37 -14.71 3.86
CA SER A 332 -10.19 -14.10 4.47
C SER A 332 -10.20 -12.56 4.37
N ALA A 333 -10.63 -12.02 3.23
CA ALA A 333 -10.78 -10.58 3.06
C ALA A 333 -11.89 -10.01 3.98
N VAL A 334 -13.03 -10.70 4.14
CA VAL A 334 -14.05 -10.29 5.12
C VAL A 334 -13.51 -10.30 6.55
N VAL A 335 -12.73 -11.31 6.94
CA VAL A 335 -12.06 -11.35 8.26
C VAL A 335 -11.17 -10.13 8.47
N ALA A 336 -10.34 -9.78 7.48
CA ALA A 336 -9.54 -8.56 7.54
C ALA A 336 -10.42 -7.30 7.68
N GLY A 337 -11.56 -7.26 6.98
CA GLY A 337 -12.56 -6.20 7.12
C GLY A 337 -13.15 -6.08 8.53
N VAL A 338 -13.55 -7.20 9.14
CA VAL A 338 -14.05 -7.25 10.53
C VAL A 338 -12.97 -6.80 11.51
N ARG A 339 -11.70 -7.16 11.29
CA ARG A 339 -10.57 -6.71 12.11
C ARG A 339 -10.41 -5.18 12.07
N VAL A 340 -10.57 -4.56 10.90
CA VAL A 340 -10.50 -3.10 10.74
C VAL A 340 -11.73 -2.40 11.32
N MET A 341 -12.94 -2.95 11.11
CA MET A 341 -14.18 -2.36 11.61
C MET A 341 -14.41 -2.57 13.11
N GLY A 342 -13.75 -3.58 13.70
CA GLY A 342 -13.96 -4.03 15.07
C GLY A 342 -15.20 -4.91 15.24
N LEU A 343 -15.31 -5.59 16.39
CA LEU A 343 -16.39 -6.54 16.66
C LEU A 343 -17.79 -5.92 16.65
N ALA A 344 -17.90 -4.60 16.86
CA ALA A 344 -19.18 -3.89 16.85
C ALA A 344 -19.91 -3.95 15.49
N CYS A 345 -19.23 -4.33 14.40
CA CYS A 345 -19.88 -4.53 13.10
C CYS A 345 -20.72 -5.81 13.03
N LEU A 346 -20.54 -6.74 13.97
CA LEU A 346 -21.27 -8.02 14.02
C LEU A 346 -22.65 -7.85 14.69
N PRO A 347 -23.65 -8.68 14.35
CA PRO A 347 -25.02 -8.55 14.87
C PRO A 347 -25.14 -9.08 16.30
N TRP A 348 -24.60 -8.34 17.26
CA TRP A 348 -24.71 -8.67 18.68
C TRP A 348 -26.16 -8.47 19.17
N THR A 349 -26.80 -9.54 19.57
CA THR A 349 -28.11 -9.57 20.24
C THR A 349 -27.94 -9.51 21.77
N LYS A 350 -29.05 -9.49 22.53
CA LYS A 350 -28.97 -9.58 24.00
C LYS A 350 -28.52 -10.97 24.44
N GLU A 351 -28.99 -11.99 23.74
CA GLU A 351 -28.74 -13.41 24.01
C GLU A 351 -27.27 -13.78 23.73
N SER A 352 -26.71 -13.31 22.61
CA SER A 352 -25.29 -13.54 22.28
C SER A 352 -24.34 -12.81 23.23
N ARG A 353 -24.67 -11.59 23.67
CA ARG A 353 -23.93 -10.88 24.72
C ARG A 353 -24.01 -11.62 26.06
N GLN A 354 -25.21 -12.04 26.47
CA GLN A 354 -25.37 -12.79 27.71
C GLN A 354 -24.59 -14.12 27.70
N LEU A 355 -24.61 -14.87 26.59
CA LEU A 355 -23.79 -16.08 26.45
C LEU A 355 -22.29 -15.77 26.60
N ARG A 356 -21.82 -14.73 25.91
CA ARG A 356 -20.43 -14.28 26.01
C ARG A 356 -20.05 -13.92 27.46
N ASP A 357 -20.87 -13.12 28.13
CA ASP A 357 -20.62 -12.65 29.49
C ASP A 357 -20.60 -13.82 30.49
N ARG A 358 -21.49 -14.81 30.32
CA ARG A 358 -21.49 -16.05 31.11
C ARG A 358 -20.21 -16.85 30.94
N ILE A 359 -19.72 -17.00 29.71
CA ILE A 359 -18.47 -17.73 29.42
C ILE A 359 -17.27 -16.98 30.03
N LEU A 360 -17.22 -15.65 29.90
CA LEU A 360 -16.17 -14.84 30.50
C LEU A 360 -16.19 -14.88 32.03
N PHE A 361 -17.38 -14.84 32.63
CA PHE A 361 -17.57 -15.05 34.06
C PHE A 361 -17.05 -16.43 34.49
N ALA A 362 -17.45 -17.49 33.80
CA ALA A 362 -17.01 -18.85 34.10
C ALA A 362 -15.48 -18.98 33.99
N ARG A 363 -14.88 -18.43 32.93
CA ARG A 363 -13.42 -18.37 32.73
C ARG A 363 -12.71 -17.70 33.91
N ARG A 364 -13.23 -16.58 34.39
CA ARG A 364 -12.64 -15.83 35.52
C ARG A 364 -12.70 -16.61 36.84
N VAL A 365 -13.83 -17.25 37.12
CA VAL A 365 -14.06 -17.97 38.39
C VAL A 365 -13.38 -19.33 38.42
N ASP A 366 -13.25 -19.98 37.25
CA ASP A 366 -12.77 -21.35 37.10
C ASP A 366 -11.32 -21.44 36.59
N ALA A 367 -10.56 -20.36 36.74
CA ALA A 367 -9.21 -20.19 36.17
C ALA A 367 -8.15 -21.22 36.62
N ARG A 368 -8.46 -22.08 37.62
CA ARG A 368 -7.56 -23.10 38.16
C ARG A 368 -7.80 -24.51 37.60
N GLU A 369 -8.85 -24.70 36.79
CA GLU A 369 -9.20 -25.99 36.20
C GLU A 369 -8.41 -26.28 34.91
N PRO A 370 -8.08 -27.55 34.62
CA PRO A 370 -7.29 -27.94 33.46
C PRO A 370 -8.01 -27.82 32.10
N ASN A 371 -9.33 -27.59 32.09
CA ASN A 371 -10.12 -27.35 30.88
C ASN A 371 -10.68 -25.92 30.88
N PRO A 372 -9.91 -24.92 30.41
CA PRO A 372 -10.30 -23.51 30.53
C PRO A 372 -11.40 -23.17 29.52
N TRP A 373 -12.50 -22.57 30.02
CA TRP A 373 -13.51 -21.89 29.22
C TRP A 373 -12.87 -20.99 28.15
N PRO A 374 -13.37 -20.92 26.90
CA PRO A 374 -12.72 -20.16 25.84
C PRO A 374 -12.64 -18.66 26.18
N ASP A 375 -11.57 -18.01 25.71
CA ASP A 375 -11.40 -16.57 25.88
C ASP A 375 -12.22 -15.80 24.85
N LEU A 376 -13.35 -15.25 25.28
CA LEU A 376 -14.22 -14.46 24.41
C LEU A 376 -14.08 -12.95 24.68
N SER A 377 -12.93 -12.50 25.20
CA SER A 377 -12.64 -11.07 25.33
C SER A 377 -12.53 -10.42 23.94
N ASP A 378 -12.71 -9.10 23.85
CA ASP A 378 -12.64 -8.41 22.55
C ASP A 378 -11.29 -8.64 21.86
N GLY A 379 -10.20 -8.60 22.64
CA GLY A 379 -8.84 -8.86 22.14
C GLY A 379 -8.67 -10.30 21.63
N ALA A 380 -9.13 -11.30 22.38
CA ALA A 380 -9.03 -12.69 21.97
C ALA A 380 -9.87 -12.99 20.72
N LEU A 381 -11.10 -12.47 20.66
CA LEU A 381 -12.00 -12.63 19.51
C LEU A 381 -11.42 -12.00 18.24
N LEU A 382 -10.86 -10.79 18.32
CA LEU A 382 -10.22 -10.14 17.17
C LEU A 382 -8.94 -10.87 16.70
N ALA A 383 -8.18 -11.43 17.64
CA ALA A 383 -6.96 -12.19 17.34
C ALA A 383 -7.23 -13.56 16.71
N SER A 384 -8.44 -14.11 16.86
CA SER A 384 -8.79 -15.48 16.46
C SER A 384 -9.98 -15.56 15.48
N LEU A 385 -10.29 -14.47 14.76
CA LEU A 385 -11.39 -14.42 13.79
C LEU A 385 -11.34 -15.56 12.76
N GLU A 386 -10.14 -15.95 12.34
CA GLU A 386 -9.88 -17.04 11.39
C GLU A 386 -10.36 -18.40 11.94
N THR A 387 -10.45 -18.57 13.26
CA THR A 387 -10.86 -19.82 13.91
C THR A 387 -12.36 -19.88 14.14
N TRP A 388 -12.93 -18.83 14.76
CA TRP A 388 -14.32 -18.89 15.23
C TRP A 388 -15.33 -18.28 14.25
N LEU A 389 -14.93 -17.26 13.49
CA LEU A 389 -15.83 -16.51 12.61
C LEU A 389 -15.75 -16.99 11.16
N LEU A 390 -14.54 -17.21 10.64
CA LEU A 390 -14.30 -17.55 9.22
C LEU A 390 -15.18 -18.69 8.67
N PRO A 391 -15.43 -19.80 9.40
CA PRO A 391 -16.30 -20.87 8.91
C PRO A 391 -17.74 -20.44 8.58
N TRP A 392 -18.20 -19.32 9.17
CA TRP A 392 -19.56 -18.80 9.04
C TRP A 392 -19.70 -17.69 7.99
N LEU A 393 -18.60 -17.29 7.33
CA LEU A 393 -18.58 -16.16 6.38
C LEU A 393 -18.85 -16.56 4.92
N SER A 394 -19.23 -17.81 4.67
CA SER A 394 -19.53 -18.27 3.31
C SER A 394 -20.65 -17.43 2.67
N GLY A 395 -20.39 -16.90 1.47
CA GLY A 395 -21.32 -16.04 0.74
C GLY A 395 -21.41 -14.59 1.25
N ILE A 396 -20.67 -14.23 2.29
CA ILE A 396 -20.58 -12.85 2.79
C ILE A 396 -19.46 -12.13 2.04
N THR A 397 -19.78 -10.97 1.48
CA THR A 397 -18.86 -10.09 0.75
C THR A 397 -19.07 -8.62 1.09
N ARG A 398 -20.09 -8.27 1.88
CA ARG A 398 -20.40 -6.88 2.27
C ARG A 398 -20.74 -6.79 3.74
N ARG A 399 -20.52 -5.61 4.34
CA ARG A 399 -20.80 -5.37 5.77
C ARG A 399 -22.24 -5.66 6.13
N GLU A 400 -23.20 -5.22 5.32
CA GLU A 400 -24.63 -5.42 5.58
C GLU A 400 -25.00 -6.91 5.69
N GLN A 401 -24.30 -7.78 4.95
CA GLN A 401 -24.53 -9.21 4.98
C GLN A 401 -24.05 -9.87 6.29
N LEU A 402 -23.11 -9.24 7.02
CA LEU A 402 -22.72 -9.68 8.36
C LEU A 402 -23.92 -9.70 9.32
N GLN A 403 -24.94 -8.86 9.08
CA GLN A 403 -26.13 -8.82 9.94
C GLN A 403 -26.99 -10.11 9.85
N ARG A 404 -26.70 -11.01 8.90
CA ARG A 404 -27.36 -12.31 8.78
C ARG A 404 -26.74 -13.39 9.68
N LEU A 405 -25.61 -13.09 10.32
CA LEU A 405 -24.91 -14.04 11.18
C LEU A 405 -25.71 -14.27 12.48
N ASP A 406 -25.80 -15.53 12.91
CA ASP A 406 -26.30 -15.88 14.23
C ASP A 406 -25.14 -15.89 15.23
N MET A 407 -24.91 -14.75 15.88
CA MET A 407 -23.83 -14.62 16.86
C MET A 407 -23.97 -15.56 18.06
N HIS A 408 -25.19 -15.94 18.44
CA HIS A 408 -25.38 -16.87 19.54
C HIS A 408 -24.91 -18.27 19.14
N ALA A 409 -25.32 -18.77 17.97
CA ALA A 409 -24.88 -20.07 17.46
C ALA A 409 -23.36 -20.13 17.24
N ILE A 410 -22.78 -19.05 16.70
CA ILE A 410 -21.34 -18.96 16.44
C ILE A 410 -20.53 -19.05 17.74
N LEU A 411 -20.94 -18.33 18.78
CA LEU A 411 -20.27 -18.37 20.09
C LEU A 411 -20.51 -19.71 20.80
N ALA A 412 -21.72 -20.27 20.71
CA ALA A 412 -22.03 -21.56 21.28
C ALA A 412 -21.19 -22.69 20.66
N ALA A 413 -20.86 -22.59 19.38
CA ALA A 413 -19.98 -23.55 18.70
C ALA A 413 -18.53 -23.53 19.20
N GLN A 414 -18.13 -22.54 20.02
CA GLN A 414 -16.84 -22.57 20.73
C GLN A 414 -16.86 -23.49 21.96
N LEU A 415 -18.02 -24.01 22.34
CA LEU A 415 -18.21 -24.94 23.43
C LEU A 415 -18.69 -26.28 22.88
N ASP A 416 -18.03 -27.37 23.28
CA ASP A 416 -18.60 -28.69 23.07
C ASP A 416 -19.89 -28.88 23.89
N TRP A 417 -20.62 -29.96 23.61
CA TRP A 417 -21.90 -30.22 24.29
C TRP A 417 -21.77 -30.34 25.82
N GLY A 418 -20.67 -30.92 26.30
CA GLY A 418 -20.41 -31.06 27.73
C GLY A 418 -20.17 -29.71 28.41
N ALA A 419 -19.38 -28.84 27.79
CA ALA A 419 -19.12 -27.49 28.24
C ALA A 419 -20.39 -26.62 28.22
N GLN A 420 -21.28 -26.79 27.24
CA GLN A 420 -22.57 -26.10 27.23
C GLN A 420 -23.46 -26.50 28.42
N GLN A 421 -23.56 -27.80 28.74
CA GLN A 421 -24.32 -28.26 29.89
C GLN A 421 -23.70 -27.78 31.21
N ARG A 422 -22.36 -27.86 31.32
CA ARG A 422 -21.62 -27.33 32.47
C ARG A 422 -21.88 -25.84 32.65
N LEU A 423 -21.87 -25.04 31.57
CA LEU A 423 -22.14 -23.60 31.65
C LEU A 423 -23.54 -23.30 32.16
N ASN A 424 -24.54 -24.09 31.77
CA ASN A 424 -25.92 -23.92 32.23
C ASN A 424 -26.09 -24.19 33.74
N ALA A 425 -25.32 -25.12 34.31
CA ALA A 425 -25.29 -25.35 35.75
C ALA A 425 -24.42 -24.34 36.50
N PHE A 426 -23.23 -24.02 35.96
CA PHE A 426 -22.23 -23.17 36.59
C PHE A 426 -22.63 -21.69 36.60
N ALA A 427 -23.12 -21.20 35.47
CA ALA A 427 -23.56 -19.82 35.26
C ALA A 427 -24.96 -19.85 34.61
N PRO A 428 -26.03 -20.12 35.38
CA PRO A 428 -27.38 -20.22 34.85
C PRO A 428 -27.87 -18.88 34.27
N THR A 429 -28.84 -18.91 33.36
CA THR A 429 -29.40 -17.69 32.78
C THR A 429 -30.37 -16.96 33.71
N HIS A 430 -31.06 -17.70 34.58
CA HIS A 430 -32.07 -17.22 35.51
C HIS A 430 -31.94 -17.92 36.86
N ILE A 431 -32.44 -17.27 37.91
CA ILE A 431 -32.73 -17.90 39.20
C ILE A 431 -34.23 -17.94 39.46
N VAL A 432 -34.67 -18.96 40.21
CA VAL A 432 -36.03 -19.00 40.75
C VAL A 432 -36.00 -18.37 42.14
N VAL A 433 -36.74 -17.29 42.34
CA VAL A 433 -36.87 -16.62 43.65
C VAL A 433 -38.09 -17.18 44.41
N PRO A 434 -38.23 -16.96 45.74
CA PRO A 434 -39.30 -17.56 46.54
C PRO A 434 -40.73 -17.30 46.04
N SER A 435 -40.98 -16.21 45.31
CA SER A 435 -42.27 -15.94 44.66
C SER A 435 -42.63 -16.93 43.54
N GLY A 436 -41.66 -17.74 43.08
CA GLY A 436 -41.75 -18.60 41.90
C GLY A 436 -41.33 -17.92 40.59
N SER A 437 -41.02 -16.63 40.61
CA SER A 437 -40.57 -15.89 39.43
C SER A 437 -39.19 -16.37 38.98
N GLN A 438 -38.99 -16.49 37.66
CA GLN A 438 -37.67 -16.65 37.06
C GLN A 438 -37.08 -15.29 36.76
N VAL A 439 -36.02 -14.93 37.48
CA VAL A 439 -35.37 -13.62 37.35
C VAL A 439 -34.05 -13.80 36.61
N PRO A 440 -33.80 -13.05 35.52
CA PRO A 440 -32.56 -13.16 34.77
C PRO A 440 -31.37 -12.69 35.61
N ILE A 441 -30.22 -13.32 35.37
CA ILE A 441 -28.94 -12.92 35.97
C ILE A 441 -28.16 -12.09 34.94
N ASP A 442 -27.74 -10.91 35.35
CA ASP A 442 -26.85 -10.04 34.57
C ASP A 442 -25.38 -10.36 34.90
N TYR A 443 -24.64 -10.77 33.87
CA TYR A 443 -23.21 -11.11 33.95
C TYR A 443 -22.31 -10.04 33.35
N SER A 444 -22.86 -8.92 32.89
CA SER A 444 -22.11 -7.86 32.20
C SER A 444 -21.14 -7.09 33.11
N THR A 445 -21.29 -7.23 34.42
CA THR A 445 -20.43 -6.60 35.43
C THR A 445 -19.52 -7.64 36.12
N GLU A 446 -18.60 -7.18 36.97
CA GLU A 446 -17.72 -8.09 37.72
C GLU A 446 -18.49 -9.03 38.67
N ALA A 447 -19.60 -8.54 39.23
CA ALA A 447 -20.42 -9.28 40.17
C ALA A 447 -21.77 -9.63 39.53
N PRO A 448 -22.06 -10.92 39.29
CA PRO A 448 -23.34 -11.35 38.72
C PRO A 448 -24.50 -10.81 39.55
N THR A 449 -25.41 -10.11 38.89
CA THR A 449 -26.43 -9.30 39.55
C THR A 449 -27.83 -9.79 39.18
N VAL A 450 -28.73 -9.80 40.15
CA VAL A 450 -30.16 -10.06 39.96
C VAL A 450 -30.96 -8.87 40.45
N SER A 451 -31.68 -8.24 39.53
CA SER A 451 -32.59 -7.13 39.84
C SER A 451 -33.99 -7.68 40.09
N VAL A 452 -34.41 -7.70 41.36
CA VAL A 452 -35.66 -8.33 41.80
C VAL A 452 -36.41 -7.44 42.77
N ARG A 453 -37.74 -7.43 42.70
CA ARG A 453 -38.55 -6.68 43.66
C ARG A 453 -38.40 -7.25 45.06
N LEU A 454 -38.25 -6.37 46.05
CA LEU A 454 -38.03 -6.74 47.46
C LEU A 454 -39.06 -7.76 47.98
N GLN A 455 -40.33 -7.59 47.59
CA GLN A 455 -41.45 -8.46 47.99
C GLN A 455 -41.42 -9.88 47.40
N GLU A 456 -40.59 -10.11 46.37
CA GLU A 456 -40.43 -11.43 45.73
C GLU A 456 -39.36 -12.30 46.38
N VAL A 457 -38.52 -11.71 47.24
CA VAL A 457 -37.46 -12.39 47.98
C VAL A 457 -37.75 -12.53 49.46
N PHE A 458 -38.97 -12.24 49.92
CA PHE A 458 -39.39 -12.60 51.28
C PHE A 458 -39.26 -14.11 51.51
N GLY A 459 -38.82 -14.51 52.69
CA GLY A 459 -38.46 -15.89 53.00
C GLY A 459 -37.12 -16.37 52.46
N LEU A 460 -36.35 -15.52 51.75
CA LEU A 460 -34.98 -15.84 51.35
C LEU A 460 -34.00 -15.43 52.44
N GLU A 461 -33.55 -16.38 53.26
CA GLU A 461 -32.67 -16.11 54.41
C GLU A 461 -31.22 -15.82 53.99
N ALA A 462 -30.69 -16.58 53.05
CA ALA A 462 -29.30 -16.49 52.58
C ALA A 462 -29.23 -15.98 51.14
N THR A 463 -28.15 -15.26 50.81
CA THR A 463 -27.87 -14.85 49.44
C THR A 463 -27.69 -16.09 48.55
N PRO A 464 -28.43 -16.23 47.44
CA PRO A 464 -28.20 -17.33 46.50
C PRO A 464 -26.80 -17.28 45.93
N THR A 465 -26.19 -18.44 45.75
CA THR A 465 -24.84 -18.60 45.19
C THR A 465 -24.91 -19.34 43.85
N ILE A 466 -24.01 -18.97 42.94
CA ILE A 466 -23.78 -19.63 41.65
C ILE A 466 -22.33 -20.13 41.56
N ALA A 467 -21.92 -20.66 40.42
CA ALA A 467 -20.60 -21.26 40.21
C ALA A 467 -20.30 -22.36 41.24
N GLU A 468 -21.24 -23.28 41.43
CA GLU A 468 -21.14 -24.39 42.38
C GLU A 468 -20.97 -23.90 43.84
N GLY A 469 -21.65 -22.80 44.18
CA GLY A 469 -21.62 -22.23 45.53
C GLY A 469 -20.47 -21.25 45.79
N ARG A 470 -19.59 -21.01 44.80
CA ARG A 470 -18.39 -20.17 44.96
C ARG A 470 -18.67 -18.67 44.94
N VAL A 471 -19.72 -18.24 44.25
CA VAL A 471 -19.97 -16.81 44.01
C VAL A 471 -21.36 -16.43 44.50
N PRO A 472 -21.49 -15.58 45.54
CA PRO A 472 -22.78 -15.02 45.93
C PRO A 472 -23.28 -14.03 44.88
N LEU A 473 -24.58 -14.06 44.59
CA LEU A 473 -25.20 -13.09 43.69
C LEU A 473 -25.30 -11.72 44.36
N THR A 474 -25.08 -10.67 43.58
CA THR A 474 -25.47 -9.32 43.97
C THR A 474 -26.96 -9.17 43.75
N ILE A 475 -27.71 -8.87 44.80
CA ILE A 475 -29.14 -8.66 44.72
C ILE A 475 -29.41 -7.15 44.69
N GLU A 476 -29.87 -6.65 43.56
CA GLU A 476 -30.43 -5.32 43.43
C GLU A 476 -31.92 -5.40 43.78
N LEU A 477 -32.24 -4.99 44.99
CA LEU A 477 -33.60 -4.99 45.51
C LEU A 477 -34.34 -3.78 44.96
N LEU A 478 -35.46 -4.06 44.28
CA LEU A 478 -36.29 -3.06 43.62
C LEU A 478 -37.56 -2.75 44.41
N SER A 479 -37.99 -1.49 44.34
CA SER A 479 -39.32 -1.06 44.77
C SER A 479 -40.42 -1.61 43.82
N PRO A 480 -41.71 -1.47 44.17
CA PRO A 480 -42.81 -1.81 43.27
C PRO A 480 -42.78 -1.07 41.93
N ALA A 481 -42.13 0.10 41.87
CA ALA A 481 -41.95 0.88 40.64
C ALA A 481 -40.62 0.57 39.92
N HIS A 482 -39.99 -0.58 40.20
CA HIS A 482 -38.74 -1.03 39.59
C HIS A 482 -37.56 -0.05 39.77
N ARG A 483 -37.52 0.68 40.89
CA ARG A 483 -36.37 1.52 41.26
C ARG A 483 -35.52 0.79 42.30
N ALA A 484 -34.21 0.80 42.13
CA ALA A 484 -33.27 0.26 43.11
C ALA A 484 -33.46 0.95 44.47
N VAL A 485 -33.63 0.16 45.52
CA VAL A 485 -33.73 0.63 46.92
C VAL A 485 -32.56 0.17 47.76
N GLN A 486 -31.96 -0.96 47.41
CA GLN A 486 -30.76 -1.48 48.06
C GLN A 486 -30.02 -2.39 47.08
N ILE A 487 -28.68 -2.37 47.12
CA ILE A 487 -27.83 -3.37 46.47
C ILE A 487 -27.08 -4.10 47.58
N THR A 488 -27.08 -5.43 47.59
CA THR A 488 -26.39 -6.22 48.61
C THR A 488 -25.88 -7.56 48.07
N GLN A 489 -24.73 -8.03 48.57
CA GLN A 489 -24.25 -9.41 48.42
C GLN A 489 -24.42 -10.22 49.70
N ASP A 490 -24.84 -9.58 50.80
CA ASP A 490 -25.14 -10.18 52.09
C ASP A 490 -26.60 -9.88 52.46
N LEU A 491 -27.48 -10.74 51.98
CA LEU A 491 -28.92 -10.61 52.19
C LEU A 491 -29.28 -10.79 53.68
N THR A 492 -28.52 -11.61 54.41
CA THR A 492 -28.73 -11.84 55.85
C THR A 492 -28.48 -10.56 56.64
N SER A 493 -27.36 -9.86 56.39
CA SER A 493 -27.10 -8.55 57.01
C SER A 493 -28.13 -7.50 56.61
N PHE A 494 -28.60 -7.52 55.36
CA PHE A 494 -29.64 -6.61 54.90
C PHE A 494 -30.95 -6.78 55.68
N TRP A 495 -31.43 -8.01 55.89
CA TRP A 495 -32.66 -8.23 56.65
C TRP A 495 -32.57 -7.75 58.10
N GLN A 496 -31.42 -7.95 58.74
CA GLN A 496 -31.22 -7.56 60.14
C GLN A 496 -31.07 -6.05 60.33
N ARG A 497 -30.35 -5.38 59.43
CA ARG A 497 -29.91 -3.98 59.62
C ARG A 497 -30.46 -3.00 58.60
N GLY A 498 -30.60 -3.39 57.34
CA GLY A 498 -31.01 -2.50 56.25
C GLY A 498 -32.52 -2.45 55.98
N TYR A 499 -33.22 -3.58 56.11
CA TYR A 499 -34.65 -3.67 55.82
C TYR A 499 -35.53 -2.73 56.65
N PRO A 500 -35.30 -2.50 57.97
CA PRO A 500 -36.14 -1.60 58.76
C PRO A 500 -36.23 -0.17 58.17
N ASP A 501 -35.10 0.37 57.70
CA ASP A 501 -35.05 1.71 57.11
C ASP A 501 -35.68 1.76 55.72
N VAL A 502 -35.36 0.76 54.87
CA VAL A 502 -35.95 0.63 53.52
C VAL A 502 -37.47 0.46 53.61
N LYS A 503 -37.95 -0.31 54.58
CA LYS A 503 -39.37 -0.50 54.85
C LYS A 503 -40.06 0.81 55.24
N LYS A 504 -39.44 1.64 56.09
CA LYS A 504 -40.03 2.92 56.54
C LYS A 504 -40.29 3.85 55.34
N ASP A 505 -39.33 3.95 54.43
CA ASP A 505 -39.47 4.74 53.21
C ASP A 505 -40.52 4.14 52.24
N LEU A 506 -40.45 2.83 52.01
CA LEU A 506 -41.37 2.14 51.09
C LEU A 506 -42.81 2.10 51.58
N LYS A 507 -43.04 2.02 52.90
CA LYS A 507 -44.39 2.06 53.49
C LYS A 507 -45.05 3.42 53.28
N GLY A 508 -44.28 4.50 53.28
CA GLY A 508 -44.76 5.85 52.96
C GLY A 508 -45.08 6.04 51.48
N ARG A 509 -44.18 5.60 50.59
CA ARG A 509 -44.34 5.79 49.13
C ARG A 509 -45.31 4.79 48.48
N TYR A 510 -45.41 3.57 49.01
CA TYR A 510 -46.21 2.48 48.44
C TYR A 510 -47.11 1.82 49.51
N PRO A 511 -48.11 2.54 50.06
CA PRO A 511 -48.91 2.07 51.19
C PRO A 511 -49.86 0.90 50.85
N LYS A 512 -50.12 0.65 49.56
CA LYS A 512 -50.99 -0.44 49.09
C LYS A 512 -50.28 -1.81 49.07
N HIS A 513 -48.95 -1.83 49.18
CA HIS A 513 -48.12 -3.03 49.15
C HIS A 513 -47.93 -3.63 50.55
N TYR A 514 -47.67 -4.94 50.59
CA TYR A 514 -47.44 -5.66 51.85
C TYR A 514 -45.96 -5.55 52.28
N TRP A 515 -45.74 -4.89 53.41
CA TRP A 515 -44.41 -4.68 54.02
C TRP A 515 -44.37 -5.31 55.43
N PRO A 516 -44.04 -6.61 55.55
CA PRO A 516 -44.11 -7.36 56.81
C PRO A 516 -43.13 -6.81 57.86
N ASP A 517 -43.45 -6.97 59.15
CA ASP A 517 -42.51 -6.74 60.26
C ASP A 517 -41.40 -7.79 60.27
N ASP A 518 -41.75 -9.04 59.97
CA ASP A 518 -40.79 -10.13 59.76
C ASP A 518 -40.76 -10.56 58.28
N PRO A 519 -39.74 -10.15 57.50
CA PRO A 519 -39.63 -10.50 56.09
C PRO A 519 -39.18 -11.94 55.83
N LEU A 520 -38.67 -12.66 56.85
CA LEU A 520 -38.18 -14.03 56.71
C LEU A 520 -39.30 -15.07 56.80
N THR A 521 -40.39 -14.76 57.50
CA THR A 521 -41.57 -15.64 57.57
C THR A 521 -42.69 -15.23 56.62
N ALA A 522 -42.55 -14.09 55.95
CA ALA A 522 -43.56 -13.56 55.04
C ALA A 522 -43.62 -14.32 53.71
N GLN A 523 -44.84 -14.55 53.22
CA GLN A 523 -45.05 -15.17 51.91
C GLN A 523 -44.63 -14.21 50.78
N ALA A 524 -43.59 -14.59 50.03
CA ALA A 524 -43.20 -13.89 48.82
C ALA A 524 -44.30 -13.87 47.76
N THR A 525 -44.41 -12.75 47.05
CA THR A 525 -45.42 -12.59 46.01
C THR A 525 -44.97 -11.62 44.92
N ALA A 526 -45.26 -11.98 43.67
CA ALA A 526 -45.10 -11.09 42.52
C ALA A 526 -46.25 -10.05 42.41
N ARG A 527 -47.26 -10.12 43.28
CA ARG A 527 -48.46 -9.24 43.27
C ARG A 527 -48.40 -8.20 44.37
N ALA A 528 -49.17 -7.13 44.23
CA ALA A 528 -49.23 -6.05 45.23
C ALA A 528 -49.66 -6.51 46.64
N LYS A 529 -50.46 -7.59 46.72
CA LYS A 529 -50.79 -8.28 47.97
C LYS A 529 -50.72 -9.80 47.79
N PRO A 530 -50.26 -10.55 48.80
CA PRO A 530 -50.31 -12.02 48.78
C PRO A 530 -51.77 -12.50 48.79
N ARG A 531 -52.02 -13.67 48.19
CA ARG A 531 -53.36 -14.28 48.15
C ARG A 531 -53.69 -14.74 49.57
N LYS A 532 -54.79 -14.24 50.16
CA LYS A 532 -55.32 -14.85 51.40
C LYS A 532 -55.64 -16.31 51.10
N ARG A 533 -54.99 -17.23 51.80
CA ARG A 533 -55.37 -18.64 51.82
C ARG A 533 -56.73 -18.81 52.48
#